data_AF-A0A8C6MCA9-F1
#
_entry.id   AF-A0A8C6MCA9-F1
#
_cell.length_a   1.000
_cell.length_b   1.000
_cell.length_c   1.000
_cell.angle_alpha   90.00
_cell.angle_beta   90.00
_cell.angle_gamma   90.00
#
_symmetry.space_group_name_H-M   'P 1'
#
loop_
_entity.id
_entity.type
_entity.pdbx_description
1 polymer ?
#
loop_
_entity_poly.entity_id
_entity_poly.type
_entity_poly.pdbx_seq_one_letter_code
_entity_poly.pdbx_strand_id
1 'polypeptide(L)'
;MREIVHLQAGQCGNQIGAKFWEVISDEHGIDPTGTYQGDSDLQLERINVYYNEASGGKYVPRAVLVDLEPGTMDSVRSGPFGQVFRPDNFVFGMSVDPEKGGIGRKSTPNPEQVSLQLLFKGDH
;
A
#
# COMPACT_ATOMS: atom_id res chain seq x y z
N MET A 1 17.54 8.77 10.68
CA MET A 1 16.86 8.16 9.52
C MET A 1 15.41 8.63 9.55
N ARG A 2 14.83 9.04 8.41
CA ARG A 2 13.43 9.50 8.33
C ARG A 2 12.69 8.54 7.42
N GLU A 3 11.61 7.96 7.92
CA GLU A 3 10.78 7.01 7.18
C GLU A 3 9.42 7.65 6.94
N ILE A 4 8.86 7.46 5.75
CA ILE A 4 7.54 7.99 5.40
C ILE A 4 6.63 6.80 5.10
N VAL A 5 5.48 6.76 5.78
CA VAL A 5 4.41 5.81 5.45
C VAL A 5 3.36 6.53 4.61
N HIS A 6 3.07 5.99 3.43
CA HIS A 6 2.09 6.56 2.51
C HIS A 6 0.70 5.99 2.75
N LEU A 7 -0.26 6.81 3.19
CA LEU A 7 -1.67 6.41 3.32
C LEU A 7 -2.43 6.79 2.06
N GLN A 8 -3.15 5.85 1.46
CA GLN A 8 -4.04 6.07 0.32
C GLN A 8 -5.46 5.67 0.73
N ALA A 9 -6.43 6.53 0.46
CA ALA A 9 -7.81 6.30 0.87
C ALA A 9 -8.79 6.59 -0.26
N GLY A 10 -9.70 5.64 -0.49
CA GLY A 10 -10.79 5.72 -1.47
C GLY A 10 -10.35 5.60 -2.93
N GLN A 11 -11.34 5.49 -3.82
CA GLN A 11 -11.14 5.20 -5.23
C GLN A 11 -10.17 6.17 -5.94
N CYS A 12 -10.32 7.48 -5.71
CA CYS A 12 -9.46 8.49 -6.30
C CYS A 12 -8.04 8.45 -5.73
N GLY A 13 -7.91 8.32 -4.41
CA GLY A 13 -6.61 8.26 -3.72
C GLY A 13 -5.80 7.03 -4.12
N ASN A 14 -6.44 5.89 -4.26
CA ASN A 14 -5.81 4.64 -4.69
C ASN A 14 -5.36 4.70 -6.17
N GLN A 15 -6.11 5.36 -7.05
CA GLN A 15 -5.70 5.54 -8.46
C GLN A 15 -4.49 6.46 -8.61
N ILE A 16 -4.51 7.62 -7.93
CA ILE A 16 -3.37 8.55 -7.91
C ILE A 16 -2.16 7.86 -7.27
N GLY A 17 -2.41 7.15 -6.17
CA GLY A 17 -1.41 6.37 -5.46
C GLY A 17 -0.73 5.32 -6.32
N ALA A 18 -1.48 4.59 -7.14
CA ALA A 18 -0.94 3.63 -8.09
C ALA A 18 0.02 4.29 -9.09
N LYS A 19 -0.35 5.46 -9.63
CA LYS A 19 0.52 6.23 -10.53
C LYS A 19 1.74 6.83 -9.83
N PHE A 20 1.60 7.27 -8.59
CA PHE A 20 2.73 7.72 -7.78
C PHE A 20 3.76 6.60 -7.59
N TRP A 21 3.31 5.39 -7.24
CA TRP A 21 4.20 4.25 -7.03
C TRP A 21 4.85 3.75 -8.32
N GLU A 22 4.18 3.88 -9.47
CA GLU A 22 4.77 3.61 -10.78
C GLU A 22 5.95 4.56 -11.05
N VAL A 23 5.75 5.87 -10.92
CA VAL A 23 6.78 6.88 -11.19
C VAL A 23 7.98 6.75 -10.24
N ILE A 24 7.74 6.55 -8.95
CA ILE A 24 8.83 6.43 -7.96
C ILE A 24 9.59 5.11 -8.12
N SER A 25 8.92 4.03 -8.56
CA SER A 25 9.59 2.76 -8.87
C SER A 25 10.53 2.93 -10.06
N ASP A 26 10.08 3.60 -11.12
CA ASP A 26 10.90 3.87 -12.29
C ASP A 26 12.11 4.76 -11.95
N GLU A 27 11.92 5.79 -11.10
CA GLU A 27 13.02 6.66 -10.64
C GLU A 27 14.09 5.89 -9.86
N HIS A 28 13.67 4.95 -9.00
CA HIS A 28 14.55 4.12 -8.19
C HIS A 28 15.00 2.83 -8.90
N GLY A 29 14.61 2.60 -10.16
CA GLY A 29 14.97 1.39 -10.91
C GLY A 29 14.39 0.10 -10.31
N ILE A 30 13.25 0.17 -9.64
CA ILE A 30 12.53 -0.99 -9.09
C ILE A 30 11.57 -1.53 -10.14
N ASP A 31 11.67 -2.82 -10.42
CA ASP A 31 10.78 -3.48 -11.37
C ASP A 31 9.40 -3.80 -10.74
N PRO A 32 8.39 -4.17 -11.56
CA PRO A 32 7.09 -4.64 -11.08
C PRO A 32 7.09 -5.84 -10.13
N THR A 33 8.21 -6.55 -9.99
CA THR A 33 8.39 -7.68 -9.06
C THR A 33 8.98 -7.25 -7.73
N GLY A 34 9.36 -5.98 -7.60
CA GLY A 34 10.05 -5.39 -6.45
C GLY A 34 11.56 -5.59 -6.48
N THR A 35 12.15 -6.04 -7.59
CA THR A 35 13.60 -6.26 -7.70
C THR A 35 14.27 -5.00 -8.26
N TYR A 36 15.43 -4.65 -7.70
CA TYR A 36 16.23 -3.55 -8.24
C TYR A 36 16.92 -3.96 -9.55
N GLN A 37 16.69 -3.18 -10.60
CA GLN A 37 17.27 -3.32 -11.95
C GLN A 37 17.95 -2.02 -12.39
N GLY A 38 18.23 -1.12 -11.45
CA GLY A 38 18.89 0.15 -11.74
C GLY A 38 20.37 -0.01 -12.06
N ASP A 39 20.94 1.05 -12.65
CA ASP A 39 22.32 1.13 -13.12
C ASP A 39 23.17 2.11 -12.30
N SER A 40 22.57 2.80 -11.34
CA SER A 40 23.19 3.86 -10.55
C SER A 40 22.98 3.69 -9.04
N ASP A 41 24.07 3.70 -8.29
CA ASP A 41 24.05 3.64 -6.81
C ASP A 41 23.25 4.80 -6.18
N LEU A 42 23.10 5.92 -6.90
CA LEU A 42 22.27 7.05 -6.45
C LEU A 42 20.79 6.67 -6.34
N GLN A 43 20.30 5.70 -7.12
CA GLN A 43 18.91 5.23 -7.05
C GLN A 43 18.66 4.42 -5.79
N LEU A 44 19.70 3.79 -5.22
CA LEU A 44 19.62 3.13 -3.92
C LEU A 44 19.74 4.12 -2.77
N GLU A 45 20.22 5.34 -3.03
CA GLU A 45 20.32 6.37 -1.99
C GLU A 45 18.92 6.73 -1.48
N ARG A 46 18.71 6.56 -0.17
CA ARG A 46 17.46 6.88 0.52
C ARG A 46 16.23 6.10 0.01
N ILE A 47 16.41 5.00 -0.70
CA ILE A 47 15.30 4.12 -1.10
C ILE A 47 14.47 3.65 0.11
N ASN A 48 15.13 3.49 1.26
CA ASN A 48 14.54 3.13 2.55
C ASN A 48 13.51 4.14 3.09
N VAL A 49 13.42 5.35 2.51
CA VAL A 49 12.39 6.33 2.86
C VAL A 49 11.00 5.85 2.44
N TYR A 50 10.92 5.23 1.25
CA TYR A 50 9.66 4.79 0.64
C TYR A 50 9.50 3.27 0.62
N TYR A 51 10.61 2.53 0.56
CA TYR A 51 10.60 1.07 0.48
C TYR A 51 11.14 0.43 1.75
N ASN A 52 10.70 -0.80 1.97
CA ASN A 52 11.31 -1.74 2.88
C ASN A 52 12.08 -2.78 2.07
N GLU A 53 13.35 -2.96 2.35
CA GLU A 53 14.13 -4.08 1.81
C GLU A 53 13.73 -5.36 2.54
N ALA A 54 13.06 -6.26 1.83
CA ALA A 54 12.73 -7.61 2.27
C ALA A 54 13.84 -8.58 1.89
N SER A 55 13.84 -9.74 2.56
CA SER A 55 14.76 -10.85 2.26
C SER A 55 14.75 -11.21 0.77
N GLY A 56 15.94 -11.30 0.17
CA GLY A 56 16.12 -11.65 -1.25
C GLY A 56 16.19 -10.44 -2.20
N GLY A 57 16.53 -9.25 -1.70
CA GLY A 57 16.72 -8.05 -2.53
C GLY A 57 15.41 -7.49 -3.11
N LYS A 58 14.29 -7.76 -2.43
CA LYS A 58 12.96 -7.29 -2.85
C LYS A 58 12.58 -6.04 -2.07
N TYR A 59 12.19 -4.99 -2.77
CA TYR A 59 11.74 -3.74 -2.22
C TYR A 59 10.22 -3.70 -2.16
N VAL A 60 9.68 -3.47 -0.97
CA VAL A 60 8.24 -3.43 -0.70
C VAL A 60 7.82 -2.00 -0.33
N PRO A 61 6.87 -1.38 -1.05
CA PRO A 61 6.33 -0.07 -0.74
C PRO A 61 5.81 0.03 0.70
N ARG A 62 6.21 1.08 1.41
CA ARG A 62 5.65 1.49 2.70
C ARG A 62 4.33 2.24 2.48
N ALA A 63 3.34 1.53 1.96
CA ALA A 63 2.02 2.07 1.68
C ALA A 63 0.92 1.30 2.41
N VAL A 64 -0.12 2.01 2.82
CA VAL A 64 -1.38 1.42 3.28
C VAL A 64 -2.49 1.94 2.38
N LEU A 65 -3.19 1.01 1.74
CA LEU A 65 -4.29 1.32 0.84
C LEU A 65 -5.60 0.99 1.55
N VAL A 66 -6.43 2.00 1.73
CA VAL A 66 -7.72 1.91 2.43
C VAL A 66 -8.83 2.13 1.43
N ASP A 67 -9.73 1.17 1.29
CA ASP A 67 -10.95 1.35 0.50
C ASP A 67 -12.16 0.67 1.15
N LEU A 68 -13.35 1.22 0.92
CA LEU A 68 -14.61 0.59 1.29
C LEU A 68 -15.21 -0.23 0.15
N GLU A 69 -14.65 -0.11 -1.05
CA GLU A 69 -15.12 -0.81 -2.25
C GLU A 69 -14.08 -1.82 -2.72
N PRO A 70 -14.42 -3.13 -2.76
CA PRO A 70 -13.46 -4.17 -3.11
C PRO A 70 -12.96 -4.05 -4.56
N GLY A 71 -13.75 -3.47 -5.47
CA GLY A 71 -13.38 -3.33 -6.88
C GLY A 71 -12.18 -2.42 -7.15
N THR A 72 -11.87 -1.47 -6.26
CA THR A 72 -10.66 -0.66 -6.40
C THR A 72 -9.40 -1.48 -6.19
N MET A 73 -9.44 -2.49 -5.30
CA MET A 73 -8.28 -3.33 -5.02
C MET A 73 -7.89 -4.17 -6.24
N ASP A 74 -8.87 -4.73 -6.94
CA ASP A 74 -8.63 -5.46 -8.19
C ASP A 74 -8.00 -4.55 -9.24
N SER A 75 -8.45 -3.30 -9.32
CA SER A 75 -7.87 -2.30 -10.22
C SER A 75 -6.40 -2.03 -9.89
N VAL A 76 -6.05 -1.78 -8.63
CA VAL A 76 -4.65 -1.54 -8.22
C VAL A 76 -3.78 -2.78 -8.41
N ARG A 77 -4.29 -3.97 -8.06
CA ARG A 77 -3.56 -5.24 -8.20
C ARG A 77 -3.33 -5.65 -9.65
N SER A 78 -4.29 -5.33 -10.53
CA SER A 78 -4.16 -5.52 -11.98
C SER A 78 -3.23 -4.51 -12.64
N GLY A 79 -2.87 -3.43 -11.92
CA GLY A 79 -1.92 -2.43 -12.37
C GLY A 79 -0.49 -2.98 -12.49
N PRO A 80 0.38 -2.27 -13.24
CA PRO A 80 1.75 -2.72 -13.53
C PRO A 80 2.55 -3.03 -12.26
N PHE A 81 2.44 -2.19 -11.23
CA PHE A 81 3.14 -2.37 -9.94
C PHE A 81 2.27 -2.99 -8.85
N GLY A 82 1.11 -3.57 -9.21
CA GLY A 82 0.16 -4.13 -8.26
C GLY A 82 0.72 -5.30 -7.43
N GLN A 83 1.70 -6.03 -7.97
CA GLN A 83 2.32 -7.19 -7.32
C GLN A 83 3.37 -6.82 -6.26
N VAL A 84 3.86 -5.57 -6.26
CA VAL A 84 4.86 -5.11 -5.29
C VAL A 84 4.21 -4.84 -3.92
N PHE A 85 2.92 -4.53 -3.89
CA PHE A 85 2.18 -4.35 -2.64
C PHE A 85 1.90 -5.69 -1.97
N ARG A 86 2.23 -5.79 -0.69
CA ARG A 86 1.82 -6.95 0.12
C ARG A 86 0.30 -6.97 0.27
N PRO A 87 -0.35 -8.14 0.24
CA PRO A 87 -1.77 -8.28 0.55
C PRO A 87 -2.14 -7.65 1.90
N ASP A 88 -1.22 -7.70 2.86
CA ASP A 88 -1.41 -7.12 4.19
C ASP A 88 -1.53 -5.59 4.17
N ASN A 89 -1.01 -4.91 3.14
CA ASN A 89 -1.06 -3.45 3.00
C ASN A 89 -2.45 -2.93 2.63
N PHE A 90 -3.38 -3.81 2.28
CA PHE A 90 -4.74 -3.46 1.93
C PHE A 90 -5.65 -3.57 3.14
N VAL A 91 -6.32 -2.48 3.48
CA VAL A 91 -7.35 -2.42 4.52
C VAL A 91 -8.68 -2.16 3.82
N PHE A 92 -9.63 -3.08 3.98
CA PHE A 92 -10.97 -2.94 3.44
C PHE A 92 -12.04 -3.06 4.51
N GLY A 93 -13.15 -2.36 4.33
CA GLY A 93 -14.29 -2.46 5.23
C GLY A 93 -14.96 -3.83 5.12
N MET A 94 -14.76 -4.73 6.10
CA MET A 94 -15.64 -5.87 6.28
C MET A 94 -16.95 -5.38 6.93
N SER A 95 -18.08 -5.59 6.24
CA SER A 95 -19.38 -5.45 6.89
C SER A 95 -19.54 -6.59 7.90
N VAL A 96 -19.73 -6.24 9.17
CA VAL A 96 -20.14 -7.19 10.21
C VAL A 96 -21.64 -7.47 10.05
N ASP A 97 -21.96 -8.75 9.84
CA ASP A 97 -23.23 -9.48 9.88
C ASP A 97 -24.57 -8.76 9.56
N PRO A 98 -25.34 -9.25 8.56
CA PRO A 98 -26.67 -8.72 8.21
C PRO A 98 -27.81 -9.11 9.17
N GLU A 99 -27.57 -9.85 10.26
CA GLU A 99 -28.64 -10.31 11.17
C GLU A 99 -29.20 -9.25 12.14
N LYS A 100 -28.62 -8.06 12.21
CA LYS A 100 -29.17 -6.96 13.02
C LYS A 100 -29.61 -5.83 12.10
N GLY A 101 -30.92 -5.77 11.83
CA GLY A 101 -31.59 -4.83 10.92
C GLY A 101 -31.39 -3.34 11.23
N GLY A 102 -30.18 -2.84 10.99
CA GLY A 102 -29.82 -1.43 10.98
C GLY A 102 -29.47 -1.01 9.56
N ILE A 103 -30.19 -0.01 9.05
CA ILE A 103 -29.96 0.62 7.75
C ILE A 103 -28.47 0.99 7.61
N GLY A 104 -27.83 0.47 6.56
CA GLY A 104 -26.41 0.60 6.29
C GLY A 104 -25.93 2.04 6.26
N ARG A 105 -25.11 2.41 7.25
CA ARG A 105 -24.08 3.44 7.09
C ARG A 105 -22.79 2.71 6.79
N LYS A 106 -22.15 3.01 5.65
CA LYS A 106 -20.76 2.60 5.35
C LYS A 106 -19.88 3.13 6.50
N SER A 107 -19.63 2.31 7.53
CA SER A 107 -18.78 2.68 8.64
C SER A 107 -17.35 2.74 8.13
N THR A 108 -16.83 3.94 7.95
CA THR A 108 -15.40 4.17 7.79
C THR A 108 -14.66 3.40 8.88
N PRO A 109 -13.60 2.63 8.56
CA PRO A 109 -12.77 2.04 9.61
C PRO A 109 -12.34 3.15 10.57
N ASN A 110 -12.62 2.96 11.85
CA ASN A 110 -12.27 3.94 12.88
C ASN A 110 -10.75 4.22 12.79
N PRO A 111 -10.28 5.48 12.87
CA PRO A 111 -8.86 5.83 12.93
C PRO A 111 -8.04 4.96 13.89
N GLU A 112 -8.65 4.44 14.97
CA GLU A 112 -8.02 3.50 15.89
C GLU A 112 -7.76 2.11 15.29
N GLN A 113 -8.65 1.59 14.43
CA GLN A 113 -8.41 0.33 13.71
C GLN A 113 -7.33 0.48 12.65
N VAL A 114 -7.30 1.62 11.95
CA VAL A 114 -6.21 1.97 11.03
C VAL A 114 -4.90 2.10 11.81
N SER A 115 -4.91 2.77 12.97
CA SER A 115 -3.74 2.92 13.84
C SER A 115 -3.25 1.59 14.40
N LEU A 116 -4.14 0.69 14.84
CA LEU A 116 -3.77 -0.64 15.31
C LEU A 116 -3.13 -1.48 14.20
N GLN A 117 -3.68 -1.46 12.98
CA GLN A 117 -3.10 -2.17 11.84
C GLN A 117 -1.71 -1.61 11.45
N LEU A 118 -1.49 -0.30 11.63
CA LEU A 118 -0.20 0.35 11.45
C LEU A 118 0.78 0.02 12.60
N LEU A 119 0.30 -0.05 13.84
CA LEU A 119 1.10 -0.39 15.02
C LEU A 119 1.62 -1.82 14.95
N PHE A 120 0.77 -2.79 14.55
CA PHE A 120 1.16 -4.19 14.39
C PHE A 120 2.08 -4.47 13.20
N LYS A 121 2.22 -3.52 12.26
CA LYS A 121 3.15 -3.63 11.13
C LYS A 121 4.53 -3.00 11.39
N GLY A 122 4.67 -2.27 12.49
CA GLY A 122 5.94 -1.65 12.90
C GLY A 122 6.85 -2.55 13.73
N ASP A 123 6.33 -3.68 14.23
CA ASP A 123 7.08 -4.64 15.05
C ASP A 123 7.40 -5.89 14.22
N HIS A 124 8.43 -5.86 13.38
CA HIS A 124 9.21 -7.05 12.97
C HIS A 124 10.49 -6.68 12.21
#